data_AF-A0A8H5M9E4-F1
#
_entry.id   AF-A0A8H5M9E4-F1
#
_cell.length_a   1.000
_cell.length_b   1.000
_cell.length_c   1.000
_cell.angle_alpha   90.00
_cell.angle_beta   90.00
_cell.angle_gamma   90.00
#
_symmetry.space_group_name_H-M   'P 1'
#
loop_
_entity.id
_entity.type
_entity.pdbx_description
1 polymer ?
#
loop_
_entity_poly.entity_id
_entity_poly.type
_entity_poly.pdbx_seq_one_letter_code
_entity_poly.pdbx_strand_id
1 'polypeptide(L)'
;MNYKVSGSGARANRNKDAVQKRLLNEGIRSISGFTNAVMQKHPELKRNFTSSVFLATTVNFGPRSFSPPHIDSDNRADGWCSDTALGSFDPDKGGHLVLWDLKLVIRFPPGSSVLFPLL
;
A
#
# COMPACT_ATOMS: atom_id res chain seq x y z
N MET A 1 -7.32 1.71 7.08
CA MET A 1 -6.76 2.00 5.75
C MET A 1 -5.28 1.76 5.83
N ASN A 2 -4.76 0.90 4.95
CA ASN A 2 -3.36 0.52 4.95
C ASN A 2 -2.74 0.74 3.58
N TYR A 3 -1.46 1.06 3.61
CA TYR A 3 -0.64 1.20 2.41
C TYR A 3 0.47 0.16 2.44
N LYS A 4 0.55 -0.68 1.42
CA LYS A 4 1.55 -1.73 1.27
C LYS A 4 2.53 -1.35 0.17
N VAL A 5 3.79 -1.71 0.38
CA VAL A 5 4.88 -1.50 -0.57
C VAL A 5 5.67 -2.77 -0.67
N SER A 6 5.88 -3.29 -1.86
CA SER A 6 6.65 -4.52 -2.07
C SER A 6 7.78 -4.28 -3.07
N GLY A 7 9.03 -4.60 -2.73
CA GLY A 7 10.14 -4.43 -3.69
C GLY A 7 11.52 -4.94 -3.30
N SER A 8 12.34 -5.22 -4.31
CA SER A 8 13.75 -5.65 -4.17
C SER A 8 14.69 -4.44 -4.04
N GLY A 9 15.27 -4.22 -2.85
CA GLY A 9 16.40 -3.30 -2.69
C GLY A 9 16.59 -2.69 -1.30
N ALA A 10 17.85 -2.61 -0.86
CA ALA A 10 18.33 -2.06 0.41
C ALA A 10 18.22 -0.52 0.55
N ARG A 11 17.29 0.14 -0.14
CA ARG A 11 17.14 1.61 -0.17
C ARG A 11 15.77 2.06 0.32
N ALA A 12 15.48 1.76 1.58
CA ALA A 12 14.26 2.16 2.27
C ALA A 12 13.94 3.66 2.12
N ASN A 13 14.93 4.56 2.17
CA ASN A 13 14.70 6.02 2.06
C ASN A 13 14.23 6.49 0.69
N ARG A 14 14.73 5.93 -0.42
CA ARG A 14 14.22 6.31 -1.76
C ARG A 14 12.83 5.74 -2.03
N ASN A 15 12.50 4.64 -1.37
CA ASN A 15 11.14 4.11 -1.38
C ASN A 15 10.19 5.06 -0.62
N LYS A 16 10.60 5.71 0.47
CA LYS A 16 9.75 6.68 1.20
C LYS A 16 9.34 7.87 0.35
N ASP A 17 10.26 8.48 -0.40
CA ASP A 17 9.93 9.63 -1.26
C ASP A 17 9.06 9.21 -2.45
N ALA A 18 9.37 8.04 -3.04
CA ALA A 18 8.59 7.47 -4.14
C ALA A 18 7.17 7.05 -3.71
N VAL A 19 7.02 6.63 -2.46
CA VAL A 19 5.76 6.34 -1.79
C VAL A 19 5.01 7.65 -1.56
N GLN A 20 5.64 8.63 -0.89
CA GLN A 20 5.02 9.92 -0.60
C GLN A 20 4.53 10.63 -1.87
N LYS A 21 5.31 10.60 -2.97
CA LYS A 21 4.91 11.20 -4.24
C LYS A 21 3.68 10.52 -4.87
N ARG A 22 3.49 9.22 -4.66
CA ARG A 22 2.32 8.46 -5.15
C ARG A 22 1.10 8.62 -4.24
N LEU A 23 1.31 8.75 -2.93
CA LEU A 23 0.26 9.03 -1.94
C LEU A 23 -0.45 10.38 -2.15
N LEU A 24 0.13 11.27 -2.96
CA LEU A 24 -0.47 12.55 -3.32
C LEU A 24 -1.51 12.49 -4.46
N ASN A 25 -1.76 11.31 -5.05
CA ASN A 25 -2.75 11.11 -6.11
C ASN A 25 -4.16 11.55 -5.64
N GLU A 26 -4.90 12.27 -6.47
CA GLU A 26 -6.21 12.82 -6.13
C GLU A 26 -7.24 11.74 -5.72
N GLY A 27 -7.22 10.57 -6.37
CA GLY A 27 -8.07 9.43 -5.98
C GLY A 27 -7.75 8.94 -4.57
N ILE A 28 -6.47 8.93 -4.19
CA ILE A 28 -6.02 8.59 -2.84
C ILE A 28 -6.38 9.71 -1.84
N ARG A 29 -6.40 10.99 -2.24
CA ARG A 29 -6.84 12.08 -1.34
C ARG A 29 -8.30 11.99 -0.94
N SER A 30 -9.15 11.44 -1.82
CA SER A 30 -10.59 11.30 -1.57
C SER A 30 -10.91 10.45 -0.32
N ILE A 31 -10.00 9.56 0.10
CA ILE A 31 -10.18 8.68 1.26
C ILE A 31 -9.59 9.25 2.57
N SER A 32 -9.13 10.50 2.58
CA SER A 32 -8.43 11.12 3.72
C SER A 32 -9.31 11.43 4.94
N GLY A 33 -10.64 11.47 4.78
CA GLY A 33 -11.57 11.92 5.82
C GLY A 33 -11.42 11.18 7.16
N PHE A 34 -11.30 9.85 7.12
CA PHE A 34 -11.14 9.05 8.33
C PHE A 34 -9.82 9.34 9.04
N THR A 35 -8.71 9.39 8.29
CA THR A 35 -7.39 9.68 8.84
C THR A 35 -7.35 11.05 9.51
N ASN A 36 -8.00 12.06 8.91
CA ASN A 36 -8.09 13.39 9.51
C ASN A 36 -8.86 13.37 10.84
N ALA A 37 -9.98 12.64 10.91
CA ALA A 37 -10.76 12.51 12.14
C ALA A 37 -9.96 11.82 13.27
N VAL A 38 -9.20 10.77 12.94
CA VAL A 38 -8.33 10.09 13.91
C VAL A 38 -7.24 11.03 14.43
N MET A 39 -6.54 11.74 13.53
CA MET A 39 -5.49 12.68 13.91
C MET A 39 -6.02 13.87 14.74
N GLN A 40 -7.26 14.31 14.52
CA GLN A 40 -7.90 15.35 15.32
C GLN A 40 -8.23 14.86 16.74
N LYS A 41 -8.72 13.62 16.85
CA LYS A 41 -9.10 13.01 18.14
C LYS A 41 -7.87 12.60 18.98
N HIS A 42 -6.76 12.30 18.31
CA HIS A 42 -5.53 11.79 18.91
C HIS A 42 -4.32 12.63 18.46
N PRO A 43 -4.14 13.85 19.01
CA PRO A 43 -3.09 14.78 18.59
C PRO A 43 -1.67 14.29 18.88
N GLU A 44 -1.50 13.28 19.74
CA GLU A 44 -0.24 12.60 20.03
C GLU A 44 0.27 11.73 18.87
N LEU A 45 -0.63 11.31 17.97
CA LEU A 45 -0.27 10.46 16.84
C LEU A 45 0.53 11.24 15.80
N LYS A 46 1.45 10.54 15.15
CA LYS A 46 2.22 11.06 14.01
C LYS A 46 1.93 10.20 12.78
N ARG A 47 1.72 10.85 11.64
CA ARG A 47 1.56 10.15 10.36
C ARG A 47 2.89 9.50 9.95
N ASN A 48 2.82 8.34 9.29
CA ASN A 48 4.01 7.65 8.78
C ASN A 48 4.78 8.47 7.73
N PHE A 49 4.04 9.26 6.93
CA PHE A 49 4.60 10.19 5.95
C PHE A 49 3.83 11.51 5.99
N THR A 50 4.51 12.59 5.63
CA THR A 50 3.89 13.90 5.45
C THR A 50 2.79 13.80 4.41
N SER A 51 1.58 14.26 4.76
CA SER A 51 0.39 14.21 3.90
C SER A 51 -0.11 12.81 3.52
N SER A 52 0.27 11.76 4.25
CA SER A 52 -0.32 10.43 4.05
C SER A 52 -1.81 10.42 4.44
N VAL A 53 -2.65 9.82 3.58
CA VAL A 53 -4.04 9.50 3.89
C VAL A 53 -4.20 8.16 4.61
N PHE A 54 -3.13 7.37 4.71
CA PHE A 54 -3.12 6.07 5.38
C PHE A 54 -2.51 6.20 6.77
N LEU A 55 -3.13 5.56 7.76
CA LEU A 55 -2.68 5.56 9.16
C LEU A 55 -1.53 4.58 9.40
N ALA A 56 -1.45 3.51 8.61
CA ALA A 56 -0.40 2.50 8.71
C ALA A 56 0.19 2.18 7.33
N THR A 57 1.46 1.75 7.35
CA THR A 57 2.20 1.37 6.15
C THR A 57 3.05 0.15 6.42
N THR A 58 2.99 -0.83 5.52
CA THR A 58 3.81 -2.05 5.56
C THR A 58 4.75 -2.07 4.36
N VAL A 59 6.00 -2.45 4.59
CA VAL A 59 7.00 -2.60 3.52
C VAL A 59 7.52 -4.03 3.51
N ASN A 60 7.31 -4.73 2.40
CA ASN A 60 7.83 -6.06 2.15
C ASN A 60 9.15 -5.95 1.37
N PHE A 61 10.26 -6.29 2.02
CA PHE A 61 11.60 -6.19 1.42
C PHE A 61 11.97 -7.46 0.64
N GLY A 62 12.67 -7.28 -0.47
CA GLY A 62 13.22 -8.37 -1.28
C GLY A 62 14.45 -9.06 -0.66
N PRO A 63 15.09 -9.98 -1.39
CA PRO A 63 15.08 -10.11 -2.85
C PRO A 63 13.83 -10.76 -3.44
N ARG A 64 13.02 -11.47 -2.62
CA ARG A 64 11.76 -12.08 -3.03
C ARG A 64 10.69 -11.77 -1.97
N SER A 65 9.78 -10.86 -2.31
CA SER A 65 8.65 -10.51 -1.45
C SER A 65 7.47 -11.42 -1.80
N PHE A 66 6.89 -12.09 -0.80
CA PHE A 66 5.72 -12.95 -0.95
C PHE A 66 4.83 -12.80 0.29
N SER A 67 3.52 -12.84 0.07
CA SER A 67 2.54 -12.93 1.15
C SER A 67 1.61 -14.11 0.88
N PRO A 68 1.46 -15.06 1.83
CA PRO A 68 0.49 -16.14 1.71
C PRO A 68 -0.94 -15.61 1.50
N PRO A 69 -1.87 -16.41 0.97
CA PRO A 69 -3.29 -16.03 0.95
C PRO A 69 -3.76 -15.65 2.36
N HIS A 70 -4.25 -14.42 2.53
CA HIS A 70 -4.76 -13.92 3.79
C HIS A 70 -5.79 -12.81 3.54
N ILE A 71 -6.61 -12.56 4.56
CA ILE A 71 -7.41 -11.35 4.69
C ILE A 71 -6.68 -10.46 5.69
N ASP A 72 -6.60 -9.16 5.39
CA ASP A 72 -6.10 -8.20 6.35
C ASP A 72 -7.18 -7.89 7.40
N SER A 73 -7.38 -8.79 8.37
CA SER A 73 -8.43 -8.68 9.40
C SER A 73 -8.32 -7.43 10.27
N ASP A 74 -7.10 -6.90 10.43
CA ASP A 74 -6.84 -5.68 11.21
C ASP A 74 -7.15 -4.41 10.42
N ASN A 75 -7.50 -4.55 9.15
CA ASN A 75 -7.93 -3.42 8.35
C ASN A 75 -9.42 -3.18 8.57
N ARG A 76 -9.77 -1.90 8.69
CA ARG A 76 -11.17 -1.47 8.72
C ARG A 76 -11.90 -1.90 7.44
N ALA A 77 -13.03 -2.60 7.57
CA ALA A 77 -13.76 -3.24 6.46
C ALA A 77 -14.38 -2.26 5.44
N ASP A 78 -14.77 -1.06 5.86
CA ASP A 78 -15.23 0.04 4.98
C ASP A 78 -14.05 0.93 4.52
N GLY A 79 -12.82 0.48 4.74
CA GLY A 79 -11.60 1.17 4.35
C GLY A 79 -11.07 0.71 3.00
N TRP A 80 -10.30 1.59 2.36
CA TRP A 80 -9.51 1.25 1.19
C TRP A 80 -8.09 0.82 1.58
N CYS A 81 -7.56 -0.15 0.84
CA CYS A 81 -6.15 -0.53 0.86
C CYS A 81 -5.50 -0.08 -0.44
N SER A 82 -4.24 0.36 -0.36
CA SER A 82 -3.44 0.57 -1.56
C SER A 82 -2.14 -0.22 -1.47
N ASP A 83 -1.77 -0.87 -2.57
CA ASP A 83 -0.48 -1.56 -2.70
C ASP A 83 0.31 -0.92 -3.84
N THR A 84 1.63 -0.89 -3.71
CA THR A 84 2.56 -0.38 -4.72
C THR A 84 3.73 -1.35 -4.87
N ALA A 85 3.89 -1.86 -6.10
CA ALA A 85 5.08 -2.63 -6.46
C ALA A 85 6.24 -1.66 -6.74
N LEU A 86 7.38 -1.88 -6.10
CA LEU A 86 8.64 -1.15 -6.28
C LEU A 86 9.79 -2.13 -6.57
N GLY A 87 10.95 -1.58 -6.90
CA GLY A 87 12.14 -2.34 -7.25
C GLY A 87 12.24 -2.64 -8.75
N SER A 88 13.18 -3.50 -9.12
CA SER A 88 13.37 -3.94 -10.50
C SER A 88 13.11 -5.44 -10.55
N PHE A 89 12.11 -5.85 -11.32
CA PHE A 89 11.77 -7.25 -11.55
C PHE A 89 11.04 -7.41 -12.88
N ASP A 90 11.08 -8.63 -13.42
CA ASP A 90 10.31 -9.02 -14.60
C ASP A 90 8.87 -9.36 -14.18
N PRO A 91 7.86 -8.55 -14.57
CA PRO A 91 6.48 -8.75 -14.14
C PRO A 91 5.79 -9.95 -14.80
N ASP A 92 6.42 -10.58 -15.79
CA ASP A 92 5.92 -11.84 -16.37
C ASP A 92 6.44 -13.06 -15.58
N LYS A 93 7.44 -12.87 -14.70
CA LYS A 93 8.03 -13.91 -13.83
C LYS A 93 7.72 -13.73 -12.34
N GLY A 94 7.08 -12.62 -11.95
CA GLY A 94 6.80 -12.27 -10.56
C GLY A 94 5.97 -10.98 -10.45
N GLY A 95 5.68 -10.55 -9.23
CA GLY A 95 4.86 -9.34 -9.00
C GLY A 95 3.43 -9.51 -9.50
N HIS A 96 2.78 -10.61 -9.14
CA HIS A 96 1.36 -10.83 -9.42
C HIS A 96 0.55 -10.54 -8.17
N LEU A 97 -0.54 -9.79 -8.31
CA LEU A 97 -1.55 -9.64 -7.28
C LEU A 97 -2.64 -10.69 -7.53
N VAL A 98 -2.85 -11.56 -6.56
CA VAL A 98 -3.86 -12.62 -6.63
C VAL A 98 -5.01 -12.27 -5.70
N LEU A 99 -6.19 -12.04 -6.26
CA LEU A 99 -7.44 -11.82 -5.53
C LEU A 99 -8.24 -13.13 -5.59
N TRP A 100 -8.02 -13.99 -4.60
CA TRP A 100 -8.51 -15.37 -4.58
C TRP A 100 -10.03 -15.48 -4.70
N ASP A 101 -10.77 -14.69 -3.93
CA ASP A 101 -12.23 -14.72 -3.92
C ASP A 101 -12.83 -14.22 -5.25
N LEU A 102 -12.14 -13.29 -5.91
CA LEU A 102 -12.50 -12.80 -7.25
C LEU A 102 -12.00 -13.70 -8.38
N LYS A 103 -11.24 -14.76 -8.06
CA LYS A 103 -10.56 -15.65 -9.02
C LYS A 103 -9.76 -14.88 -10.07
N LEU A 104 -9.12 -13.80 -9.65
CA LEU A 104 -8.42 -12.86 -10.54
C LEU A 104 -6.92 -12.85 -10.23
N VAL A 105 -6.11 -12.99 -11.28
CA VAL A 105 -4.67 -12.78 -11.23
C VAL A 105 -4.34 -11.54 -12.04
N ILE A 106 -3.80 -10.53 -11.38
CA ILE A 106 -3.44 -9.26 -12.00
C ILE A 106 -1.91 -9.22 -12.10
N ARG A 107 -1.39 -9.10 -13.34
CA ARG A 107 0.00 -8.72 -13.55
C ARG A 107 0.23 -7.34 -12.93
N PHE A 108 1.18 -7.21 -12.02
CA PHE A 108 1.40 -5.99 -11.24
C PHE A 108 2.85 -5.47 -11.41
N PRO A 109 3.12 -4.70 -12.48
CA PRO A 109 4.46 -4.27 -12.85
C PRO A 109 5.17 -3.39 -11.81
N PRO A 110 6.51 -3.32 -11.83
CA PRO A 110 7.24 -2.36 -11.03
C PRO A 110 6.76 -0.92 -11.27
N GLY A 111 6.54 -0.17 -10.19
CA GLY A 111 6.04 1.20 -10.21
C GLY A 111 4.52 1.34 -10.23
N SER A 112 3.78 0.24 -10.40
CA SER A 112 2.32 0.21 -10.42
C SER A 112 1.74 0.39 -9.02
N SER A 113 0.51 0.90 -8.95
CA SER A 113 -0.24 0.98 -7.70
C SER A 113 -1.68 0.57 -7.94
N VAL A 114 -2.28 -0.11 -6.96
CA VAL A 114 -3.69 -0.49 -6.98
C VAL A 114 -4.36 0.05 -5.73
N LEU A 115 -5.65 0.37 -5.84
CA LEU A 115 -6.53 0.70 -4.74
C LEU A 115 -7.67 -0.33 -4.75
N PHE A 116 -7.92 -1.01 -3.64
CA PHE A 116 -8.97 -2.03 -3.54
C PHE A 116 -9.65 -1.99 -2.17
N PRO A 117 -10.95 -2.32 -2.09
CA PRO A 117 -11.67 -2.40 -0.82
C PRO A 117 -11.18 -3.60 -0.01
N LEU A 118 -11.33 -3.50 1.31
CA LEU A 118 -11.00 -4.56 2.26
C LEU A 118 -12.27 -5.31 2.64
N LEU A 119 -12.75 -6.16 1.74
CA LEU A 119 -13.87 -7.08 1.95
C LEU A 119 -13.53 -8.44 1.36
#